data_AF-A0A2E3BYV1-F1
#
_entry.id   AF-A0A2E3BYV1-F1
#
_cell.length_a   1.000
_cell.length_b   1.000
_cell.length_c   1.000
_cell.angle_alpha   90.00
_cell.angle_beta   90.00
_cell.angle_gamma   90.00
#
_symmetry.space_group_name_H-M   'P 1'
#
loop_
_entity.id
_entity.type
_entity.pdbx_description
1 polymer ?
#
loop_
_entity_poly.entity_id
_entity_poly.type
_entity_poly.pdbx_seq_one_letter_code
_entity_poly.pdbx_strand_id
1 'polypeptide(L)'
;MNFILHNMALNYICESMKTYNSWFFEYYECPNELTQIIDKILVSNPQAEVTNKIIKGIGSYIPGIGTHYFYLYENFKKQSAFYVYFEKYKTDTTKYKLSVFKTKKDKKALEQALTAIFKSSDDTINIINTCTSMGRPFNYVLNVKYNKPYPNQQIVVDHIINQYEKDKNSVIMLSGEPGCGKSSTAYVLKKEMEKRITKGVIPRLFSNIDLATPNLDIGPSVLQTANPHTPVILVLNEFDIVMAIATMKNSNRFENCVHIKNKTSLNNTLDLLNIAGNFICIITTNKSISELKSNPNYETFLRKNRIDTFFEVNKETAITKTHDDY
;
A
#
# COMPACT_ATOMS: atom_id res chain seq x y z
N MET A 1 -12.24 19.22 -10.83
CA MET A 1 -11.68 18.06 -11.56
C MET A 1 -10.43 17.59 -10.82
N ASN A 2 -10.22 16.37 -10.33
CA ASN A 2 -11.01 15.18 -9.96
C ASN A 2 -10.03 14.37 -9.09
N PHE A 3 -10.29 14.10 -7.81
CA PHE A 3 -11.06 12.97 -7.32
C PHE A 3 -10.47 11.64 -7.78
N ILE A 4 -9.16 11.64 -8.01
CA ILE A 4 -8.30 10.48 -7.79
C ILE A 4 -8.34 10.06 -6.30
N LEU A 5 -8.79 10.94 -5.40
CA LEU A 5 -9.13 10.63 -4.00
C LEU A 5 -10.30 9.63 -3.84
N HIS A 6 -11.01 9.34 -4.93
CA HIS A 6 -11.93 8.21 -5.11
C HIS A 6 -11.18 6.90 -5.41
N ASN A 7 -10.02 6.92 -6.07
CA ASN A 7 -9.38 5.71 -6.61
C ASN A 7 -8.74 4.77 -5.56
N MET A 8 -8.72 5.15 -4.28
CA MET A 8 -8.39 4.21 -3.18
C MET A 8 -9.58 3.62 -2.46
N ALA A 9 -10.74 4.29 -2.52
CA ALA A 9 -11.98 3.54 -2.54
C ALA A 9 -11.89 2.54 -3.70
N LEU A 10 -11.48 2.95 -4.92
CA LEU A 10 -11.38 2.01 -6.05
C LEU A 10 -10.45 0.80 -5.83
N ASN A 11 -9.16 0.90 -5.48
CA ASN A 11 -8.34 -0.34 -5.48
C ASN A 11 -8.57 -1.32 -4.32
N TYR A 12 -9.21 -0.91 -3.22
CA TYR A 12 -9.65 -1.85 -2.16
C TYR A 12 -11.10 -2.33 -2.39
N ILE A 13 -11.81 -1.70 -3.33
CA ILE A 13 -13.06 -2.16 -3.96
C ILE A 13 -12.74 -3.10 -5.16
N CYS A 14 -11.58 -2.95 -5.83
CA CYS A 14 -11.28 -3.51 -7.15
C CYS A 14 -11.13 -5.04 -7.26
N GLU A 15 -10.91 -5.80 -6.19
CA GLU A 15 -10.80 -7.27 -6.32
C GLU A 15 -12.02 -8.03 -5.80
N SER A 16 -12.94 -7.40 -5.06
CA SER A 16 -14.02 -8.13 -4.37
C SER A 16 -15.43 -7.54 -4.51
N MET A 17 -15.63 -6.47 -5.28
CA MET A 17 -16.94 -5.81 -5.36
C MET A 17 -17.53 -5.82 -6.77
N LYS A 18 -18.72 -6.44 -6.92
CA LYS A 18 -19.54 -6.30 -8.12
C LYS A 18 -20.14 -4.89 -8.15
N THR A 19 -19.86 -4.14 -9.21
CA THR A 19 -20.46 -2.84 -9.44
C THR A 19 -21.85 -3.00 -10.08
N TYR A 20 -22.87 -2.37 -9.49
CA TYR A 20 -24.16 -2.16 -10.12
C TYR A 20 -24.34 -0.65 -10.27
N ASN A 21 -24.43 -0.17 -11.52
CA ASN A 21 -24.61 1.26 -11.78
C ASN A 21 -26.10 1.61 -11.76
N SER A 22 -26.46 2.59 -10.94
CA SER A 22 -27.72 3.34 -11.07
C SER A 22 -27.38 4.83 -11.23
N TRP A 23 -28.31 5.64 -11.74
CA TRP A 23 -28.05 7.05 -12.11
C TRP A 23 -27.58 7.95 -10.95
N PHE A 24 -27.66 7.49 -9.69
CA PHE A 24 -27.38 8.30 -8.49
C PHE A 24 -26.45 7.65 -7.47
N PHE A 25 -26.12 6.36 -7.61
CA PHE A 25 -25.40 5.61 -6.57
C PHE A 25 -24.33 4.70 -7.15
N GLU A 26 -23.17 4.69 -6.48
CA GLU A 26 -22.17 3.64 -6.58
C GLU A 26 -22.27 2.77 -5.31
N TYR A 27 -22.40 1.46 -5.50
CA TYR A 27 -22.55 0.48 -4.42
C TYR A 27 -21.28 -0.36 -4.25
N TYR A 28 -20.93 -0.64 -3.01
CA TYR A 28 -19.69 -1.29 -2.62
C TYR A 28 -19.94 -2.28 -1.48
N GLU A 29 -19.64 -3.57 -1.64
CA GLU A 29 -19.78 -4.58 -0.59
C GLU A 29 -18.47 -4.79 0.20
N CYS A 30 -18.44 -4.40 1.46
CA CYS A 30 -17.27 -4.52 2.34
C CYS A 30 -17.13 -5.94 2.93
N PRO A 31 -15.90 -6.47 3.06
CA PRO A 31 -15.62 -7.67 3.85
C PRO A 31 -16.08 -7.55 5.31
N ASN A 32 -16.36 -8.69 5.95
CA ASN A 32 -16.87 -8.76 7.33
C ASN A 32 -15.86 -8.15 8.33
N GLU A 33 -14.56 -8.23 8.06
CA GLU A 33 -13.50 -7.68 8.89
C GLU A 33 -13.56 -6.14 8.97
N LEU A 34 -14.04 -5.49 7.89
CA LEU A 34 -14.22 -4.04 7.88
C LEU A 34 -15.48 -3.60 8.63
N THR A 35 -16.40 -4.51 8.96
CA THR A 35 -17.65 -4.13 9.62
C THR A 35 -17.38 -3.57 11.02
N GLN A 36 -16.44 -4.15 11.75
CA GLN A 36 -16.08 -3.66 13.10
C GLN A 36 -15.41 -2.28 13.07
N ILE A 37 -14.67 -1.98 12.02
CA ILE A 37 -14.03 -0.66 11.83
C ILE A 37 -15.09 0.39 11.51
N ILE A 38 -15.98 0.07 10.56
CA ILE A 38 -17.12 0.93 10.19
C ILE A 38 -18.01 1.15 11.42
N ASP A 39 -18.27 0.11 12.21
CA ASP A 39 -19.04 0.21 13.46
C ASP A 39 -18.37 1.20 14.43
N LYS A 40 -17.08 1.04 14.72
CA LYS A 40 -16.35 1.96 15.63
C LYS A 40 -16.40 3.40 15.14
N ILE A 41 -16.25 3.63 13.83
CA ILE A 41 -16.32 4.96 13.22
C ILE A 41 -17.69 5.58 13.46
N LEU A 42 -18.75 4.83 13.16
CA LEU A 42 -20.13 5.29 13.35
C LEU A 42 -20.46 5.57 14.83
N VAL A 43 -19.96 4.78 15.79
CA VAL A 43 -20.14 5.05 17.23
C VAL A 43 -19.42 6.32 17.65
N SER A 44 -18.20 6.52 17.14
CA SER A 44 -17.36 7.66 17.50
C SER A 44 -17.85 8.99 16.94
N ASN A 45 -18.71 8.96 15.91
CA ASN A 45 -19.23 10.17 15.30
C ASN A 45 -20.60 10.52 15.93
N PRO A 46 -20.71 11.62 16.70
CA PRO A 46 -21.98 12.05 17.34
C PRO A 46 -23.08 12.41 16.33
N GLN A 47 -22.72 12.52 15.05
CA GLN A 47 -23.62 12.82 13.95
C GLN A 47 -24.16 11.56 13.27
N ALA A 48 -23.61 10.39 13.53
CA ALA A 48 -24.04 9.17 12.86
C ALA A 48 -25.48 8.78 13.23
N GLU A 49 -26.25 8.34 12.23
CA GLU A 49 -27.63 7.89 12.42
C GLU A 49 -27.83 6.47 11.89
N VAL A 50 -28.70 5.69 12.53
CA VAL A 50 -29.13 4.36 12.05
C VAL A 50 -30.63 4.40 11.86
N THR A 51 -31.12 4.22 10.63
CA THR A 51 -32.58 4.18 10.34
C THR A 51 -33.34 5.33 11.04
N ASN A 52 -32.82 6.56 10.92
CA ASN A 52 -33.36 7.79 11.50
C ASN A 52 -33.30 7.89 13.05
N LYS A 53 -32.50 7.06 13.73
CA LYS A 53 -32.18 7.20 15.16
C LYS A 53 -30.71 7.61 15.34
N ILE A 54 -30.47 8.68 16.08
CA ILE A 54 -29.12 9.16 16.41
C ILE A 54 -28.45 8.14 17.35
N ILE A 55 -27.23 7.72 17.03
CA ILE A 55 -26.41 6.91 17.94
C ILE A 55 -25.89 7.85 19.03
N LYS A 56 -26.34 7.72 20.28
CA LYS A 56 -25.84 8.51 21.41
C LYS A 56 -25.13 7.64 22.43
N GLY A 57 -23.84 7.94 22.70
CA GLY A 57 -23.14 7.55 23.93
C GLY A 57 -21.85 6.74 23.74
N ILE A 58 -20.86 7.00 24.60
CA ILE A 58 -19.67 6.16 24.79
C ILE A 58 -20.13 4.83 25.40
N GLY A 59 -19.87 3.71 24.72
CA GLY A 59 -20.34 2.37 25.12
C GLY A 59 -21.57 1.85 24.36
N SER A 60 -22.07 2.59 23.37
CA SER A 60 -23.21 2.17 22.54
C SER A 60 -22.81 1.12 21.50
N TYR A 61 -23.49 -0.02 21.50
CA TYR A 61 -23.44 -1.00 20.40
C TYR A 61 -24.24 -0.47 19.21
N ILE A 62 -23.70 -0.50 17.98
CA ILE A 62 -24.47 -0.18 16.78
C ILE A 62 -25.40 -1.35 16.48
N PRO A 63 -26.73 -1.17 16.61
CA PRO A 63 -27.63 -2.29 16.42
C PRO A 63 -27.75 -2.63 14.94
N GLY A 64 -27.27 -3.83 14.60
CA GLY A 64 -27.89 -4.68 13.59
C GLY A 64 -27.85 -4.21 12.12
N ILE A 65 -28.57 -5.00 11.32
CA ILE A 65 -28.84 -4.77 9.89
C ILE A 65 -29.63 -3.47 9.75
N GLY A 66 -29.23 -2.60 8.83
CA GLY A 66 -29.94 -1.36 8.53
C GLY A 66 -29.10 -0.32 7.81
N THR A 67 -29.73 0.79 7.42
CA THR A 67 -29.06 1.92 6.79
C THR A 67 -28.48 2.84 7.86
N HIS A 68 -27.17 3.06 7.79
CA HIS A 68 -26.40 3.93 8.65
C HIS A 68 -25.98 5.14 7.84
N TYR A 69 -26.00 6.32 8.44
CA TYR A 69 -25.63 7.58 7.79
C TYR A 69 -24.48 8.20 8.55
N PHE A 70 -23.44 8.56 7.82
CA PHE A 70 -22.32 9.35 8.32
C PHE A 70 -22.39 10.73 7.69
N TYR A 71 -22.79 11.71 8.48
CA TYR A 71 -22.89 13.10 8.06
C TYR A 71 -21.55 13.79 8.27
N LEU A 72 -21.13 14.57 7.27
CA LEU A 72 -19.83 15.26 7.27
C LEU A 72 -19.86 16.61 7.98
N TYR A 73 -21.05 17.18 8.23
CA TYR A 73 -21.22 18.55 8.72
C TYR A 73 -22.39 18.69 9.69
N GLU A 74 -22.20 19.55 10.71
CA GLU A 74 -23.06 19.55 11.89
C GLU A 74 -24.52 19.98 11.69
N ASN A 75 -24.79 20.80 10.67
CA ASN A 75 -26.03 21.59 10.59
C ASN A 75 -26.96 21.25 9.42
N PHE A 76 -26.74 20.17 8.67
CA PHE A 76 -27.46 19.92 7.40
C PHE A 76 -28.42 18.73 7.41
N LYS A 77 -29.28 18.59 8.42
CA LYS A 77 -30.22 17.44 8.52
C LYS A 77 -31.42 17.46 7.55
N LYS A 78 -31.72 18.54 6.83
CA LYS A 78 -33.04 18.64 6.16
C LYS A 78 -33.10 19.00 4.68
N GLN A 79 -32.09 19.61 4.06
CA GLN A 79 -32.15 19.89 2.62
C GLN A 79 -30.73 19.82 2.04
N SER A 80 -30.46 18.82 1.19
CA SER A 80 -29.18 18.63 0.47
C SER A 80 -27.97 18.13 1.29
N ALA A 81 -28.18 17.19 2.23
CA ALA A 81 -27.14 16.75 3.15
C ALA A 81 -25.99 15.96 2.47
N PHE A 82 -24.75 16.32 2.80
CA PHE A 82 -23.54 15.56 2.46
C PHE A 82 -23.37 14.39 3.44
N TYR A 83 -23.65 13.17 2.98
CA TYR A 83 -23.49 11.98 3.81
C TYR A 83 -22.92 10.81 3.00
N VAL A 84 -22.16 9.97 3.68
CA VAL A 84 -21.85 8.61 3.24
C VAL A 84 -22.84 7.70 3.95
N TYR A 85 -23.62 6.90 3.22
CA TYR A 85 -24.49 5.93 3.88
C TYR A 85 -23.96 4.51 3.72
N PHE A 86 -24.00 3.77 4.83
CA PHE A 86 -23.58 2.40 4.95
C PHE A 86 -24.81 1.55 5.20
N GLU A 87 -25.20 0.70 4.28
CA GLU A 87 -26.27 -0.28 4.49
C GLU A 87 -25.64 -1.55 5.09
N LYS A 88 -25.78 -1.81 6.39
CA LYS A 88 -25.38 -3.09 6.99
C LYS A 88 -26.46 -4.11 6.65
N TYR A 89 -26.10 -5.25 6.11
CA TYR A 89 -27.06 -6.32 5.85
C TYR A 89 -26.44 -7.68 6.17
N LYS A 90 -27.31 -8.65 6.43
CA LYS A 90 -26.90 -9.98 6.85
C LYS A 90 -27.03 -10.93 5.67
N THR A 91 -25.92 -11.56 5.33
CA THR A 91 -25.84 -12.77 4.50
C THR A 91 -25.48 -13.94 5.41
N ASP A 92 -24.88 -15.02 4.91
CA ASP A 92 -24.27 -16.07 5.74
C ASP A 92 -23.23 -15.49 6.72
N THR A 93 -22.65 -14.33 6.37
CA THR A 93 -21.87 -13.45 7.25
C THR A 93 -22.46 -12.03 7.25
N THR A 94 -22.19 -11.24 8.29
CA THR A 94 -22.59 -9.82 8.34
C THR A 94 -21.70 -9.02 7.39
N LYS A 95 -22.28 -8.16 6.54
CA LYS A 95 -21.53 -7.32 5.60
C LYS A 95 -22.09 -5.90 5.55
N TYR A 96 -21.28 -4.97 5.07
CA TYR A 96 -21.76 -3.62 4.72
C TYR A 96 -21.85 -3.47 3.21
N LYS A 97 -22.91 -2.83 2.74
CA LYS A 97 -23.05 -2.25 1.42
C LYS A 97 -22.90 -0.76 1.59
N LEU A 98 -21.70 -0.28 1.35
CA LEU A 98 -21.40 1.13 1.29
C LEU A 98 -22.02 1.72 0.02
N SER A 99 -22.77 2.79 0.21
CA SER A 99 -23.36 3.54 -0.90
C SER A 99 -22.95 5.00 -0.73
N VAL A 100 -22.14 5.49 -1.66
CA VAL A 100 -21.64 6.86 -1.59
C VAL A 100 -22.60 7.75 -2.39
N PHE A 101 -23.29 8.68 -1.71
CA PHE A 101 -24.11 9.67 -2.41
C PHE A 101 -23.20 10.73 -3.04
N LYS A 102 -23.02 10.63 -4.37
CA LYS A 102 -22.15 11.52 -5.14
C LYS A 102 -22.98 12.71 -5.61
N THR A 103 -23.03 13.80 -4.84
CA THR A 103 -23.40 15.07 -5.48
C THR A 103 -22.18 15.60 -6.22
N LYS A 104 -22.36 16.06 -7.46
CA LYS A 104 -21.29 16.63 -8.31
C LYS A 104 -20.51 17.80 -7.67
N LYS A 105 -20.91 18.28 -6.48
CA LYS A 105 -20.50 19.59 -5.96
C LYS A 105 -19.56 19.61 -4.77
N ASP A 106 -19.30 18.51 -4.04
CA ASP A 106 -18.26 18.63 -3.00
C ASP A 106 -17.44 17.39 -2.73
N LYS A 107 -16.69 17.04 -3.77
CA LYS A 107 -15.68 16.00 -3.75
C LYS A 107 -14.75 16.19 -2.52
N LYS A 108 -14.34 17.42 -2.19
CA LYS A 108 -13.37 17.76 -1.12
C LYS A 108 -13.75 17.20 0.26
N ALA A 109 -15.04 17.12 0.58
CA ALA A 109 -15.53 16.61 1.86
C ALA A 109 -15.31 15.09 2.03
N LEU A 110 -15.52 14.30 0.97
CA LEU A 110 -15.21 12.86 0.98
C LEU A 110 -13.69 12.63 1.06
N GLU A 111 -12.89 13.47 0.38
CA GLU A 111 -11.42 13.42 0.45
C GLU A 111 -10.94 13.60 1.89
N GLN A 112 -11.52 14.57 2.61
CA GLN A 112 -11.21 14.84 4.01
C GLN A 112 -11.62 13.68 4.92
N ALA A 113 -12.80 13.08 4.68
CA ALA A 113 -13.28 11.94 5.47
C ALA A 113 -12.41 10.69 5.29
N LEU A 114 -12.10 10.32 4.03
CA LEU A 114 -11.24 9.18 3.74
C LEU A 114 -9.81 9.43 4.23
N THR A 115 -9.29 10.66 4.09
CA THR A 115 -7.99 11.05 4.67
C THR A 115 -8.01 10.88 6.19
N ALA A 116 -9.06 11.32 6.88
CA ALA A 116 -9.19 11.14 8.33
C ALA A 116 -9.27 9.65 8.73
N ILE A 117 -9.92 8.82 7.92
CA ILE A 117 -10.07 7.37 8.16
C ILE A 117 -8.75 6.61 7.94
N PHE A 118 -7.97 6.99 6.93
CA PHE A 118 -6.76 6.24 6.53
C PHE A 118 -5.45 6.88 6.98
N LYS A 119 -5.47 8.10 7.53
CA LYS A 119 -4.29 8.74 8.11
C LYS A 119 -3.88 7.96 9.35
N SER A 120 -2.67 7.42 9.31
CA SER A 120 -2.05 6.81 10.48
C SER A 120 -1.70 7.87 11.52
N SER A 121 -1.82 7.55 12.80
CA SER A 121 -1.37 8.43 13.89
C SER A 121 0.14 8.66 13.82
N ASP A 122 0.67 9.66 14.53
CA ASP A 122 2.11 9.99 14.46
C ASP A 122 3.02 8.84 14.95
N ASP A 123 2.50 7.95 15.79
CA ASP A 123 3.16 6.79 16.38
C ASP A 123 2.89 5.46 15.66
N THR A 124 2.10 5.47 14.58
CA THR A 124 1.76 4.26 13.82
C THR A 124 1.90 4.44 12.32
N ILE A 125 2.01 3.34 11.57
CA ILE A 125 2.03 3.31 10.11
C ILE A 125 1.06 2.22 9.64
N ASN A 126 0.30 2.55 8.59
CA ASN A 126 -0.49 1.55 7.88
C ASN A 126 0.37 0.88 6.79
N ILE A 127 0.52 -0.43 6.85
CA ILE A 127 1.18 -1.25 5.84
C ILE A 127 0.18 -2.20 5.20
N ILE A 128 0.43 -2.58 3.95
CA ILE A 128 -0.33 -3.58 3.21
C ILE A 128 0.55 -4.83 3.18
N ASN A 129 0.05 -5.93 3.72
CA ASN A 129 0.67 -7.24 3.60
C ASN A 129 -0.16 -8.11 2.65
N THR A 130 0.48 -9.10 2.05
CA THR A 130 -0.19 -10.11 1.23
C THR A 130 -0.22 -11.43 1.99
N CYS A 131 -1.42 -12.00 2.17
CA CYS A 131 -1.62 -13.32 2.75
C CYS A 131 -1.96 -14.32 1.65
N THR A 132 -1.35 -15.49 1.69
CA THR A 132 -1.48 -16.53 0.65
C THR A 132 -1.95 -17.87 1.20
N SER A 133 -2.23 -17.94 2.50
CA SER A 133 -2.66 -19.17 3.18
C SER A 133 -4.01 -19.72 2.69
N MET A 134 -4.82 -18.89 2.03
CA MET A 134 -6.17 -19.22 1.56
C MET A 134 -6.20 -19.65 0.07
N GLY A 135 -5.05 -19.98 -0.52
CA GLY A 135 -4.93 -20.44 -1.91
C GLY A 135 -5.06 -19.33 -2.98
N ARG A 136 -5.57 -18.15 -2.61
CA ARG A 136 -5.51 -16.92 -3.41
C ARG A 136 -4.81 -15.83 -2.62
N PRO A 137 -3.80 -15.16 -3.18
CA PRO A 137 -3.21 -13.99 -2.55
C PRO A 137 -4.28 -12.93 -2.29
N PHE A 138 -4.31 -12.38 -1.07
CA PHE A 138 -5.15 -11.22 -0.76
C PHE A 138 -4.38 -10.23 0.08
N ASN A 139 -4.66 -8.95 -0.14
CA ASN A 139 -4.03 -7.85 0.56
C ASN A 139 -4.85 -7.47 1.80
N TYR A 140 -4.16 -7.21 2.91
CA TYR A 140 -4.79 -6.75 4.15
C TYR A 140 -3.94 -5.65 4.80
N VAL A 141 -4.60 -4.75 5.52
CA VAL A 141 -3.94 -3.61 6.16
C VAL A 141 -3.59 -3.95 7.60
N LEU A 142 -2.34 -3.69 7.98
CA LEU A 142 -1.86 -3.73 9.36
C LEU A 142 -1.46 -2.35 9.83
N ASN A 143 -1.73 -2.07 11.10
CA ASN A 143 -1.21 -0.90 11.78
C ASN A 143 0.01 -1.32 12.61
N VAL A 144 1.17 -0.79 12.26
CA VAL A 144 2.44 -1.11 12.93
C VAL A 144 2.98 0.11 13.66
N LYS A 145 3.69 -0.13 14.76
CA LYS A 145 4.34 0.94 15.53
C LYS A 145 5.40 1.65 14.67
N TYR A 146 5.37 2.97 14.67
CA TYR A 146 6.41 3.80 14.10
C TYR A 146 7.50 4.06 15.14
N ASN A 147 8.75 3.80 14.75
CA ASN A 147 9.92 4.16 15.54
C ASN A 147 10.64 5.32 14.86
N LYS A 148 11.26 6.19 15.66
CA LYS A 148 12.10 7.28 15.14
C LYS A 148 13.21 6.70 14.24
N PRO A 149 13.49 7.32 13.09
CA PRO A 149 14.52 6.82 12.18
C PRO A 149 15.90 6.86 12.80
N TYR A 150 16.70 5.86 12.44
CA TYR A 150 18.15 5.91 12.61
C TYR A 150 18.79 6.87 11.60
N PRO A 151 19.99 7.42 11.87
CA PRO A 151 20.64 8.37 10.96
C PRO A 151 20.86 7.82 9.55
N ASN A 152 21.30 6.56 9.44
CA ASN A 152 21.49 5.85 8.16
C ASN A 152 20.19 5.78 7.34
N GLN A 153 19.05 5.51 7.97
CA GLN A 153 17.75 5.44 7.30
C GLN A 153 17.35 6.81 6.76
N GLN A 154 17.62 7.88 7.50
CA GLN A 154 17.27 9.23 7.07
C GLN A 154 18.03 9.63 5.79
N ILE A 155 19.33 9.30 5.70
CA ILE A 155 20.14 9.54 4.50
C ILE A 155 19.52 8.86 3.27
N VAL A 156 19.16 7.59 3.42
CA VAL A 156 18.52 6.81 2.34
C VAL A 156 17.16 7.41 1.97
N VAL A 157 16.32 7.73 2.95
CA VAL A 157 14.99 8.30 2.74
C VAL A 157 15.04 9.63 2.02
N ASP A 158 15.96 10.51 2.43
CA ASP A 158 16.14 11.82 1.79
C ASP A 158 16.51 11.66 0.31
N HIS A 159 17.41 10.72 0.01
CA HIS A 159 17.78 10.40 -1.37
C HIS A 159 16.59 9.89 -2.18
N ILE A 160 15.84 8.91 -1.66
CA ILE A 160 14.68 8.33 -2.36
C ILE A 160 13.63 9.40 -2.63
N ILE A 161 13.31 10.26 -1.65
CA ILE A 161 12.30 11.31 -1.82
C ILE A 161 12.75 12.28 -2.94
N ASN A 162 14.00 12.73 -2.91
CA ASN A 162 14.53 13.64 -3.93
C ASN A 162 14.50 13.01 -5.34
N GLN A 163 14.90 11.75 -5.47
CA GLN A 163 14.83 11.02 -6.74
C GLN A 163 13.38 10.83 -7.21
N TYR A 164 12.50 10.39 -6.31
CA TYR A 164 11.08 10.20 -6.60
C TYR A 164 10.40 11.50 -7.03
N GLU A 165 10.72 12.64 -6.42
CA GLU A 165 10.13 13.92 -6.81
C GLU A 165 10.45 14.30 -8.25
N LYS A 166 11.64 13.95 -8.73
CA LYS A 166 12.10 14.19 -10.10
C LYS A 166 11.53 13.17 -11.10
N ASP A 167 11.71 11.88 -10.83
CA ASP A 167 11.53 10.83 -11.83
C ASP A 167 10.17 10.12 -11.68
N LYS A 168 9.48 10.28 -10.55
CA LYS A 168 8.27 9.55 -10.15
C LYS A 168 8.44 8.02 -10.14
N ASN A 169 9.65 7.53 -10.26
CA ASN A 169 10.05 6.13 -10.12
C ASN A 169 11.39 6.09 -9.36
N SER A 170 11.60 5.06 -8.55
CA SER A 170 12.91 4.79 -7.95
C SER A 170 13.00 3.33 -7.56
N VAL A 171 13.98 2.60 -8.12
CA VAL A 171 14.31 1.23 -7.71
C VAL A 171 15.68 1.24 -7.04
N ILE A 172 15.72 0.99 -5.74
CA ILE A 172 16.96 1.04 -4.97
C ILE A 172 17.25 -0.31 -4.30
N MET A 173 18.53 -0.58 -4.05
CA MET A 173 18.97 -1.76 -3.31
C MET A 173 19.75 -1.37 -2.06
N LEU A 174 19.30 -1.88 -0.92
CA LEU A 174 19.93 -1.74 0.38
C LEU A 174 20.66 -3.03 0.75
N SER A 175 21.98 -2.95 0.88
CA SER A 175 22.84 -4.04 1.36
C SER A 175 23.41 -3.71 2.73
N GLY A 176 23.74 -4.73 3.51
CA GLY A 176 24.34 -4.56 4.84
C GLY A 176 24.00 -5.70 5.78
N GLU A 177 24.55 -5.68 6.99
CA GLU A 177 24.33 -6.74 7.98
C GLU A 177 22.84 -6.81 8.43
N PRO A 178 22.40 -7.97 8.94
CA PRO A 178 21.12 -8.08 9.62
C PRO A 178 21.00 -7.07 10.78
N GLY A 179 19.82 -6.48 10.95
CA GLY A 179 19.55 -5.54 12.04
C GLY A 179 19.99 -4.09 11.80
N CYS A 180 20.54 -3.73 10.64
CA CYS A 180 20.86 -2.33 10.28
C CYS A 180 19.64 -1.48 9.84
N GLY A 181 18.42 -2.03 9.95
CA GLY A 181 17.19 -1.28 9.65
C GLY A 181 16.81 -1.19 8.17
N LYS A 182 17.34 -2.06 7.30
CA LYS A 182 17.07 -2.06 5.84
C LYS A 182 15.57 -2.11 5.51
N SER A 183 14.86 -3.11 6.03
CA SER A 183 13.41 -3.26 5.77
C SER A 183 12.58 -2.16 6.44
N SER A 184 13.00 -1.68 7.62
CA SER A 184 12.29 -0.60 8.32
C SER A 184 12.53 0.79 7.73
N THR A 185 13.51 0.97 6.84
CA THR A 185 13.68 2.19 6.04
C THR A 185 12.41 2.52 5.24
N ALA A 186 11.68 1.52 4.77
CA ALA A 186 10.42 1.73 4.05
C ALA A 186 9.33 2.37 4.93
N TYR A 187 9.31 2.05 6.23
CA TYR A 187 8.40 2.65 7.20
C TYR A 187 8.70 4.13 7.40
N VAL A 188 9.97 4.46 7.56
CA VAL A 188 10.45 5.85 7.65
C VAL A 188 10.12 6.59 6.36
N LEU A 189 10.43 6.00 5.21
CA LEU A 189 10.15 6.59 3.90
C LEU A 189 8.67 6.99 3.77
N LYS A 190 7.76 6.06 4.08
CA LYS A 190 6.32 6.33 4.01
C LYS A 190 5.94 7.55 4.85
N LYS A 191 6.37 7.60 6.12
CA LYS A 191 6.06 8.73 7.01
C LYS A 191 6.66 10.04 6.54
N GLU A 192 7.90 10.02 6.08
CA GLU A 192 8.56 11.23 5.59
C GLU A 192 7.95 11.72 4.28
N MET A 193 7.53 10.83 3.38
CA MET A 193 6.76 11.20 2.19
C MET A 193 5.42 11.85 2.54
N GLU A 194 4.67 11.28 3.51
CA GLU A 194 3.39 11.86 3.99
C GLU A 194 3.57 13.27 4.57
N LYS A 195 4.72 13.56 5.19
CA LYS A 195 5.05 14.88 5.76
C LYS A 195 5.54 15.88 4.72
N ARG A 196 6.49 15.47 3.88
CA ARG A 196 7.28 16.37 3.02
C ARG A 196 6.60 16.68 1.70
N ILE A 197 5.97 15.68 1.09
CA ILE A 197 5.29 15.82 -0.19
C ILE A 197 3.91 16.42 0.09
N THR A 198 3.91 17.69 0.47
CA THR A 198 2.76 18.45 0.94
C THR A 198 1.77 18.71 -0.21
N LYS A 199 0.81 17.79 -0.37
CA LYS A 199 -0.61 18.00 -0.76
C LYS A 199 -1.22 16.67 -1.21
N GLY A 200 -1.79 15.92 -0.26
CA GLY A 200 -2.67 14.79 -0.55
C GLY A 200 -1.98 13.55 -1.12
N VAL A 201 -0.66 13.41 -0.94
CA VAL A 201 0.05 12.18 -1.26
C VAL A 201 -0.05 11.21 -0.07
N ILE A 202 -0.57 10.01 -0.32
CA ILE A 202 -0.73 8.94 0.68
C ILE A 202 -0.05 7.68 0.14
N PRO A 203 1.24 7.46 0.44
CA PRO A 203 1.96 6.31 -0.06
C PRO A 203 1.36 4.99 0.45
N ARG A 204 1.23 4.02 -0.45
CA ARG A 204 0.82 2.65 -0.16
C ARG A 204 2.07 1.80 0.03
N LEU A 205 2.32 1.37 1.26
CA LEU A 205 3.48 0.53 1.56
C LEU A 205 3.08 -0.93 1.54
N PHE A 206 3.54 -1.66 0.52
CA PHE A 206 3.45 -3.11 0.44
C PHE A 206 4.69 -3.71 1.09
N SER A 207 4.49 -4.30 2.26
CA SER A 207 5.52 -4.97 3.03
C SER A 207 5.35 -6.49 2.91
N ASN A 208 6.46 -7.22 3.01
CA ASN A 208 6.49 -8.69 2.97
C ASN A 208 5.90 -9.31 1.68
N ILE A 209 6.14 -8.70 0.52
CA ILE A 209 5.86 -9.34 -0.76
C ILE A 209 6.95 -10.36 -1.05
N ASP A 210 6.58 -11.64 -1.11
CA ASP A 210 7.46 -12.72 -1.55
C ASP A 210 7.16 -13.08 -3.00
N LEU A 211 8.11 -12.77 -3.90
CA LEU A 211 8.00 -13.09 -5.33
C LEU A 211 8.03 -14.60 -5.62
N ALA A 212 8.44 -15.42 -4.65
CA ALA A 212 8.36 -16.87 -4.70
C ALA A 212 6.97 -17.41 -4.37
N THR A 213 6.03 -16.55 -4.00
CA THR A 213 4.64 -16.95 -3.75
C THR A 213 3.96 -17.45 -5.03
N PRO A 214 3.45 -18.70 -5.05
CA PRO A 214 2.67 -19.19 -6.18
C PRO A 214 1.41 -18.35 -6.43
N ASN A 215 1.09 -18.10 -7.69
CA ASN A 215 -0.08 -17.34 -8.15
C ASN A 215 -0.12 -15.86 -7.72
N LEU A 216 0.97 -15.33 -7.16
CA LEU A 216 1.10 -13.90 -6.95
C LEU A 216 1.58 -13.24 -8.24
N ASP A 217 0.75 -12.34 -8.77
CA ASP A 217 1.15 -11.40 -9.82
C ASP A 217 1.19 -9.98 -9.24
N ILE A 218 2.39 -9.40 -9.11
CA ILE A 218 2.57 -8.03 -8.58
C ILE A 218 2.04 -6.96 -9.52
N GLY A 219 1.84 -7.26 -10.81
CA GLY A 219 1.27 -6.33 -11.79
C GLY A 219 -0.11 -5.81 -11.34
N PRO A 220 -1.15 -6.66 -11.31
CA PRO A 220 -2.47 -6.29 -10.83
C PRO A 220 -2.49 -6.04 -9.32
N SER A 221 -1.78 -6.84 -8.50
CA SER A 221 -1.93 -6.77 -7.04
C SER A 221 -1.19 -5.59 -6.39
N VAL A 222 -0.18 -5.01 -7.06
CA VAL A 222 0.66 -3.92 -6.52
C VAL A 222 0.79 -2.77 -7.51
N LEU A 223 1.34 -3.02 -8.71
CA LEU A 223 1.79 -1.96 -9.63
C LEU A 223 0.63 -1.14 -10.20
N GLN A 224 -0.47 -1.78 -10.60
CA GLN A 224 -1.68 -1.10 -11.09
C GLN A 224 -2.33 -0.20 -10.01
N THR A 225 -1.88 -0.33 -8.75
CA THR A 225 -2.42 0.47 -7.67
C THR A 225 -1.73 1.82 -7.47
N ALA A 226 -0.60 2.04 -8.16
CA ALA A 226 0.17 3.28 -8.11
C ALA A 226 -0.48 4.42 -8.91
N ASN A 227 -0.48 5.62 -8.35
CA ASN A 227 -0.84 6.85 -9.06
C ASN A 227 -0.17 8.06 -8.37
N PRO A 228 -0.21 9.28 -8.98
CA PRO A 228 0.50 10.44 -8.45
C PRO A 228 0.12 10.87 -7.02
N HIS A 229 -1.09 10.53 -6.57
CA HIS A 229 -1.56 10.84 -5.22
C HIS A 229 -1.34 9.69 -4.25
N THR A 230 -1.14 8.48 -4.75
CA THR A 230 -1.04 7.28 -3.91
C THR A 230 0.08 6.41 -4.43
N PRO A 231 1.32 6.92 -4.39
CA PRO A 231 2.45 6.18 -4.88
C PRO A 231 2.59 4.88 -4.11
N VAL A 232 3.12 3.87 -4.78
CA VAL A 232 3.37 2.58 -4.17
C VAL A 232 4.83 2.53 -3.72
N ILE A 233 5.04 2.06 -2.49
CA ILE A 233 6.33 1.66 -1.97
C ILE A 233 6.27 0.12 -1.85
N LEU A 234 7.06 -0.59 -2.63
CA LEU A 234 7.21 -2.04 -2.57
C LEU A 234 8.51 -2.39 -1.86
N VAL A 235 8.45 -3.33 -0.91
CA VAL A 235 9.65 -3.86 -0.25
C VAL A 235 9.86 -5.31 -0.66
N LEU A 236 11.00 -5.60 -1.28
CA LEU A 236 11.45 -6.95 -1.63
C LEU A 236 12.58 -7.34 -0.68
N ASN A 237 12.28 -8.18 0.30
CA ASN A 237 13.26 -8.62 1.30
C ASN A 237 14.09 -9.80 0.81
N GLU A 238 15.35 -9.85 1.26
CA GLU A 238 16.27 -10.99 1.02
C GLU A 238 16.38 -11.37 -0.47
N PHE A 239 16.59 -10.36 -1.30
CA PHE A 239 16.56 -10.51 -2.75
C PHE A 239 17.68 -11.41 -3.29
N ASP A 240 18.75 -11.63 -2.52
CA ASP A 240 19.76 -12.62 -2.83
C ASP A 240 19.21 -14.05 -2.91
N ILE A 241 18.20 -14.38 -2.09
CA ILE A 241 17.49 -15.66 -2.16
C ILE A 241 16.66 -15.74 -3.45
N VAL A 242 15.98 -14.65 -3.80
CA VAL A 242 15.18 -14.54 -5.04
C VAL A 242 16.05 -14.77 -6.28
N MET A 243 17.22 -14.13 -6.34
CA MET A 243 18.19 -14.31 -7.43
C MET A 243 18.74 -15.74 -7.46
N ALA A 244 19.02 -16.35 -6.31
CA ALA A 244 19.45 -17.73 -6.23
C ALA A 244 18.41 -18.68 -6.82
N ILE A 245 17.14 -18.53 -6.44
CA ILE A 245 16.03 -19.34 -6.95
C ILE A 245 15.89 -19.20 -8.48
N ALA A 246 15.88 -17.97 -8.99
CA ALA A 246 15.68 -17.70 -10.42
C ALA A 246 16.80 -18.26 -11.31
N THR A 247 17.97 -18.58 -10.75
CA THR A 247 19.14 -19.09 -11.48
C THR A 247 19.32 -20.61 -11.35
N MET A 248 18.50 -21.31 -10.56
CA MET A 248 18.55 -22.78 -10.43
C MET A 248 18.11 -23.47 -11.72
N LYS A 249 18.88 -24.47 -12.18
CA LYS A 249 18.64 -25.18 -13.46
C LYS A 249 17.43 -26.12 -13.50
N ASN A 250 16.75 -26.40 -12.37
CA ASN A 250 15.61 -27.33 -12.28
C ASN A 250 14.51 -26.77 -11.35
N SER A 251 13.83 -25.72 -11.79
CA SER A 251 12.89 -24.95 -10.97
C SER A 251 11.42 -25.38 -11.10
N ASN A 252 11.10 -26.64 -11.43
CA ASN A 252 9.69 -27.10 -11.53
C ASN A 252 8.86 -26.75 -10.28
N ARG A 253 9.51 -26.59 -9.12
CA ARG A 253 8.90 -26.10 -7.86
C ARG A 253 8.30 -24.70 -7.93
N PHE A 254 8.68 -23.89 -8.92
CA PHE A 254 8.30 -22.49 -9.09
C PHE A 254 7.53 -22.23 -10.40
N GLU A 255 6.95 -23.27 -11.01
CA GLU A 255 6.19 -23.13 -12.27
C GLU A 255 5.04 -22.12 -12.15
N ASN A 256 4.43 -22.02 -10.97
CA ASN A 256 3.32 -21.10 -10.67
C ASN A 256 3.79 -19.74 -10.11
N CYS A 257 5.11 -19.51 -9.99
CA CYS A 257 5.68 -18.27 -9.47
C CYS A 257 6.09 -17.39 -10.64
N VAL A 258 5.14 -16.58 -11.13
CA VAL A 258 5.25 -15.83 -12.40
C VAL A 258 6.53 -15.00 -12.48
N HIS A 259 6.94 -14.40 -11.36
CA HIS A 259 8.08 -13.46 -11.30
C HIS A 259 9.45 -14.12 -11.21
N ILE A 260 9.55 -15.36 -10.70
CA ILE A 260 10.86 -15.98 -10.40
C ILE A 260 11.03 -17.38 -11.00
N LYS A 261 10.13 -17.79 -11.90
CA LYS A 261 10.18 -19.08 -12.59
C LYS A 261 11.56 -19.40 -13.17
N ASN A 262 12.24 -18.39 -13.71
CA ASN A 262 13.60 -18.47 -14.24
C ASN A 262 14.23 -17.07 -14.32
N LYS A 263 15.50 -17.03 -14.74
CA LYS A 263 16.29 -15.81 -14.96
C LYS A 263 15.57 -14.78 -15.84
N THR A 264 14.89 -15.22 -16.89
CA THR A 264 14.16 -14.32 -17.80
C THR A 264 12.97 -13.69 -17.10
N SER A 265 12.16 -14.46 -16.37
CA SER A 265 11.02 -13.94 -15.61
C SER A 265 11.41 -12.89 -14.58
N LEU A 266 12.52 -13.10 -13.85
CA LEU A 266 12.98 -12.14 -12.85
C LEU A 266 13.50 -10.85 -13.51
N ASN A 267 14.24 -10.98 -14.62
CA ASN A 267 14.68 -9.82 -15.39
C ASN A 267 13.48 -9.01 -15.90
N ASN A 268 12.48 -9.66 -16.49
CA ASN A 268 11.25 -8.98 -16.95
C ASN A 268 10.52 -8.29 -15.79
N THR A 269 10.51 -8.89 -14.61
CA THR A 269 9.92 -8.29 -13.41
C THR A 269 10.66 -7.03 -13.00
N LEU A 270 12.00 -7.06 -12.95
CA LEU A 270 12.82 -5.88 -12.63
C LEU A 270 12.67 -4.77 -13.68
N ASP A 271 12.64 -5.13 -14.96
CA ASP A 271 12.41 -4.19 -16.05
C ASP A 271 11.01 -3.53 -15.90
N LEU A 272 9.99 -4.30 -15.49
CA LEU A 272 8.66 -3.79 -15.20
C LEU A 272 8.63 -2.82 -14.00
N LEU A 273 9.38 -3.10 -12.94
CA LEU A 273 9.49 -2.20 -11.77
C LEU A 273 10.10 -0.85 -12.16
N ASN A 274 11.10 -0.86 -13.04
CA ASN A 274 11.81 0.34 -13.49
C ASN A 274 10.97 1.26 -14.40
N ILE A 275 9.99 0.70 -15.12
CA ILE A 275 9.08 1.49 -15.97
C ILE A 275 7.79 1.90 -15.26
N ALA A 276 7.53 1.39 -14.05
CA ALA A 276 6.31 1.69 -13.30
C ALA A 276 6.28 3.15 -12.82
N GLY A 277 5.25 3.92 -13.18
CA GLY A 277 5.11 5.30 -12.73
C GLY A 277 4.50 5.43 -11.32
N ASN A 278 4.93 6.44 -10.58
CA ASN A 278 4.53 6.72 -9.19
C ASN A 278 4.85 5.56 -8.24
N PHE A 279 6.04 5.00 -8.40
CA PHE A 279 6.42 3.74 -7.78
C PHE A 279 7.82 3.81 -7.18
N ILE A 280 8.01 3.22 -6.01
CA ILE A 280 9.29 3.10 -5.34
C ILE A 280 9.46 1.62 -4.98
N CYS A 281 10.57 1.00 -5.37
CA CYS A 281 10.93 -0.34 -4.92
C CYS A 281 12.19 -0.28 -4.07
N ILE A 282 12.09 -0.81 -2.85
CA ILE A 282 13.21 -1.01 -1.95
C ILE A 282 13.53 -2.50 -1.93
N ILE A 283 14.65 -2.84 -2.54
CA ILE A 283 15.21 -4.18 -2.53
C ILE A 283 16.18 -4.29 -1.35
N THR A 284 16.09 -5.33 -0.53
CA THR A 284 17.03 -5.54 0.58
C THR A 284 17.78 -6.85 0.44
N THR A 285 19.02 -6.87 0.92
CA THR A 285 19.90 -8.06 0.90
C THR A 285 20.87 -8.01 2.07
N ASN A 286 21.29 -9.18 2.55
CA ASN A 286 22.35 -9.29 3.57
C ASN A 286 23.74 -9.44 2.95
N LYS A 287 23.83 -9.59 1.62
CA LYS A 287 25.10 -9.65 0.89
C LYS A 287 25.55 -8.27 0.46
N SER A 288 26.87 -8.05 0.42
CA SER A 288 27.41 -6.82 -0.16
C SER A 288 27.16 -6.78 -1.68
N ILE A 289 27.08 -5.58 -2.25
CA ILE A 289 26.88 -5.46 -3.71
C ILE A 289 28.06 -6.04 -4.49
N SER A 290 29.30 -5.86 -3.99
CA SER A 290 30.50 -6.48 -4.59
C SER A 290 30.39 -8.00 -4.62
N GLU A 291 29.93 -8.62 -3.53
CA GLU A 291 29.70 -10.07 -3.48
C GLU A 291 28.66 -10.49 -4.52
N LEU A 292 27.55 -9.76 -4.64
CA LEU A 292 26.49 -10.08 -5.60
C LEU A 292 26.98 -9.92 -7.05
N LYS A 293 27.71 -8.85 -7.38
CA LYS A 293 28.30 -8.60 -8.70
C LYS A 293 29.37 -9.62 -9.07
N SER A 294 30.10 -10.16 -8.08
CA SER A 294 31.10 -11.21 -8.31
C SER A 294 30.51 -12.51 -8.88
N ASN A 295 29.19 -12.71 -8.75
CA ASN A 295 28.49 -13.85 -9.33
C ASN A 295 27.94 -13.49 -10.72
N PRO A 296 28.47 -14.06 -11.82
CA PRO A 296 28.04 -13.74 -13.19
C PRO A 296 26.56 -14.04 -13.45
N ASN A 297 25.95 -14.94 -12.66
CA ASN A 297 24.53 -15.23 -12.79
C ASN A 297 23.64 -14.11 -12.23
N TYR A 298 24.14 -13.34 -11.26
CA TYR A 298 23.40 -12.27 -10.59
C TYR A 298 23.63 -10.90 -11.23
N GLU A 299 24.79 -10.69 -11.85
CA GLU A 299 25.16 -9.45 -12.51
C GLU A 299 24.06 -8.91 -13.42
N THR A 300 23.35 -9.79 -14.14
CA THR A 300 22.24 -9.35 -15.01
C THR A 300 21.14 -8.62 -14.24
N PHE A 301 20.81 -9.04 -13.03
CA PHE A 301 19.75 -8.41 -12.23
C PHE A 301 20.16 -7.04 -11.67
N LEU A 302 21.46 -6.77 -11.59
CA LEU A 302 22.03 -5.58 -10.95
C LEU A 302 22.42 -4.48 -11.94
N ARG A 303 21.98 -4.58 -13.21
CA ARG A 303 22.36 -3.62 -14.25
C ARG A 303 21.62 -2.29 -14.10
N LYS A 304 22.19 -1.26 -14.72
CA LYS A 304 21.52 0.03 -14.92
C LYS A 304 20.15 -0.18 -15.59
N ASN A 305 19.15 0.60 -15.16
CA ASN A 305 17.74 0.48 -15.55
C ASN A 305 16.99 -0.72 -14.94
N ARG A 306 17.58 -1.40 -13.94
CA ARG A 306 16.88 -2.37 -13.08
C ARG A 306 16.95 -1.98 -11.62
N ILE A 307 18.11 -1.47 -11.24
CA ILE A 307 18.37 -0.84 -9.94
C ILE A 307 19.02 0.49 -10.27
N ASP A 308 18.47 1.60 -9.78
CA ASP A 308 18.98 2.94 -10.02
C ASP A 308 20.17 3.24 -9.11
N THR A 309 20.02 2.92 -7.82
CA THR A 309 20.97 3.31 -6.78
C THR A 309 21.20 2.16 -5.80
N PHE A 310 22.46 1.99 -5.40
CA PHE A 310 22.87 1.06 -4.36
C PHE A 310 23.21 1.80 -3.08
N PHE A 311 22.86 1.22 -1.94
CA PHE A 311 23.31 1.67 -0.63
C PHE A 311 23.95 0.52 0.13
N GLU A 312 25.12 0.79 0.70
CA GLU A 312 25.69 -0.03 1.77
C GLU A 312 25.36 0.62 3.11
N VAL A 313 24.59 -0.09 3.92
CA VAL A 313 23.96 0.41 5.14
C VAL A 313 24.55 -0.33 6.34
N ASN A 314 25.11 0.42 7.27
CA ASN A 314 25.45 -0.07 8.61
C ASN A 314 24.54 0.63 9.65
N LYS A 315 24.75 0.43 10.95
CA LYS A 315 23.88 1.00 12.00
C LYS A 315 23.92 2.52 12.10
N GLU A 316 24.99 3.16 11.65
CA GLU A 316 25.26 4.58 11.87
C GLU A 316 25.17 5.39 10.58
N THR A 317 25.62 4.82 9.47
CA THR A 317 25.75 5.50 8.18
C THR A 317 25.17 4.68 7.04
N ALA A 318 24.88 5.38 5.94
CA ALA A 318 24.55 4.78 4.66
C ALA A 318 25.46 5.42 3.60
N ILE A 319 26.12 4.59 2.80
CA ILE A 319 27.00 5.03 1.72
C ILE A 319 26.29 4.76 0.41
N THR A 320 25.98 5.83 -0.32
CA THR A 320 25.42 5.75 -1.67
C THR A 320 26.50 5.31 -2.64
N LYS A 321 26.19 4.34 -3.49
CA LYS A 321 27.06 3.87 -4.56
C LYS A 321 26.27 3.79 -5.87
N THR A 322 26.93 4.16 -6.94
CA THR A 322 26.44 4.19 -8.31
C THR A 322 26.91 2.96 -9.08
N HIS A 323 26.41 2.79 -10.31
CA HIS A 323 26.91 1.74 -11.19
C HIS A 323 28.39 1.88 -11.53
N ASP A 324 28.93 3.12 -11.50
CA ASP A 324 30.31 3.41 -11.86
C ASP A 324 31.30 3.06 -10.75
N ASP A 325 30.81 2.87 -9.51
CA ASP A 325 31.63 2.49 -8.35
C ASP A 325 32.00 0.99 -8.32
N TYR A 326 31.56 0.21 -9.32
CA TYR A 326 31.63 -1.26 -9.32
C TYR A 326 31.68 -1.85 -10.74
#